data_AF-A0A2D9G8Y9-F1
#
_entry.id   AF-A0A2D9G8Y9-F1
#
_cell.length_a   1.000
_cell.length_b   1.000
_cell.length_c   1.000
_cell.angle_alpha   90.00
_cell.angle_beta   90.00
_cell.angle_gamma   90.00
#
_symmetry.space_group_name_H-M   'P 1'
#
loop_
_entity.id
_entity.type
_entity.pdbx_description
1 polymer ?
#
loop_
_entity_poly.entity_id
_entity_poly.type
_entity_poly.pdbx_seq_one_letter_code
_entity_poly.pdbx_strand_id
1 'polypeptide(L)'
;MVFNPERSKYLYYMTVETALDDEIITGDESQILSILAKSLDVDEATQKEIINSLKGDGSNYSFDYDLVEKPGLGEASAYQSALIGALDDEVITEDEWALLDILRELMDIQPNEHSMIEQSIRSRIMNLGENENLMNRLDLFLSRGL
;
A
#
# COMPACT_ATOMS: atom_id res chain seq x y z
N MET A 1 16.95 10.02 7.84
CA MET A 1 15.75 10.28 7.03
C MET A 1 14.62 10.69 7.96
N VAL A 2 13.79 11.64 7.52
CA VAL A 2 12.77 12.34 8.33
C VAL A 2 11.39 11.85 7.86
N PHE A 3 10.43 11.70 8.77
CA PHE A 3 9.03 11.46 8.40
C PHE A 3 8.51 12.62 7.54
N ASN A 4 7.90 12.32 6.39
CA ASN A 4 7.44 13.32 5.45
C ASN A 4 5.92 13.24 5.27
N PRO A 5 5.14 14.07 5.99
CA PRO A 5 3.69 14.04 5.94
C PRO A 5 3.14 14.29 4.53
N GLU A 6 3.76 15.16 3.74
CA GLU A 6 3.28 15.49 2.40
C GLU A 6 3.48 14.32 1.44
N ARG A 7 4.61 13.60 1.57
CA ARG A 7 4.82 12.36 0.83
C ARG A 7 3.88 11.24 1.27
N SER A 8 3.64 11.08 2.58
CA SER A 8 2.65 10.14 3.09
C SER A 8 1.25 10.37 2.50
N LYS A 9 0.80 11.62 2.46
CA LYS A 9 -0.48 11.99 1.84
C LYS A 9 -0.50 11.71 0.35
N TYR A 10 0.58 12.02 -0.35
CA TYR A 10 0.70 11.77 -1.79
C TYR A 10 0.64 10.27 -2.13
N LEU A 11 1.38 9.45 -1.39
CA LEU A 11 1.35 7.99 -1.55
C LEU A 11 -0.07 7.44 -1.31
N TYR A 12 -0.74 7.92 -0.27
CA TYR A 12 -2.12 7.54 0.00
C TYR A 12 -3.06 7.99 -1.13
N TYR A 13 -2.93 9.23 -1.62
CA TYR A 13 -3.74 9.77 -2.72
C TYR A 13 -3.62 8.94 -3.99
N MET A 14 -2.40 8.66 -4.45
CA MET A 14 -2.18 7.85 -5.66
C MET A 14 -2.76 6.44 -5.52
N THR A 15 -2.69 5.86 -4.31
CA THR A 15 -3.28 4.54 -4.05
C THR A 15 -4.80 4.58 -4.10
N VAL A 16 -5.43 5.62 -3.51
CA VAL A 16 -6.89 5.81 -3.58
C VAL A 16 -7.35 6.10 -5.00
N GLU A 17 -6.58 6.87 -5.77
CA GLU A 17 -6.85 7.14 -7.18
C GLU A 17 -6.90 5.84 -7.98
N THR A 18 -5.94 4.94 -7.76
CA THR A 18 -5.92 3.60 -8.37
C THR A 18 -7.12 2.76 -7.95
N ALA A 19 -7.45 2.73 -6.65
CA ALA A 19 -8.61 2.01 -6.14
C ALA A 19 -9.96 2.58 -6.64
N LEU A 20 -9.94 3.80 -7.21
CA LEU A 20 -11.11 4.45 -7.80
C LEU A 20 -11.10 4.40 -9.33
N ASP A 21 -10.15 3.71 -9.96
CA ASP A 21 -10.10 3.58 -11.43
C ASP A 21 -11.40 2.94 -11.97
N ASP A 22 -11.92 1.95 -11.22
CA ASP A 22 -13.19 1.26 -11.50
C ASP A 22 -14.43 1.96 -10.86
N GLU A 23 -14.27 3.19 -10.37
CA GLU A 23 -15.28 4.01 -9.66
C GLU A 23 -15.84 3.40 -8.36
N ILE A 24 -15.41 2.21 -7.97
CA ILE A 24 -15.89 1.45 -6.82
C ILE A 24 -14.70 0.96 -6.01
N ILE A 25 -14.62 1.37 -4.74
CA ILE A 25 -13.69 0.78 -3.76
C ILE A 25 -14.39 -0.42 -3.12
N THR A 26 -13.83 -1.60 -3.34
CA THR A 26 -14.25 -2.87 -2.74
C THR A 26 -13.83 -2.99 -1.26
N GLY A 27 -14.32 -4.03 -0.59
CA GLY A 27 -13.99 -4.27 0.82
C GLY A 27 -12.50 -4.51 1.05
N ASP A 28 -11.88 -5.28 0.16
CA ASP A 28 -10.49 -5.72 0.25
C ASP A 28 -9.53 -4.54 -0.04
N GLU A 29 -9.85 -3.71 -1.04
CA GLU A 29 -9.12 -2.46 -1.29
C GLU A 29 -9.25 -1.48 -0.12
N SER A 30 -10.44 -1.37 0.49
CA SER A 30 -10.63 -0.55 1.69
C SER A 30 -9.78 -1.02 2.87
N GLN A 31 -9.51 -2.33 2.97
CA GLN A 31 -8.64 -2.90 3.99
C GLN A 31 -7.18 -2.50 3.74
N ILE A 32 -6.68 -2.66 2.51
CA ILE A 32 -5.34 -2.22 2.10
C ILE A 32 -5.17 -0.72 2.36
N LEU A 33 -6.13 0.11 1.94
CA LEU A 33 -6.11 1.56 2.16
C LEU A 33 -6.08 1.92 3.65
N SER A 34 -6.86 1.22 4.48
CA SER A 34 -6.88 1.45 5.94
C SER A 34 -5.53 1.12 6.60
N ILE A 35 -4.89 0.02 6.19
CA ILE A 35 -3.57 -0.39 6.69
C ILE A 35 -2.50 0.60 6.22
N LEU A 36 -2.56 1.01 4.95
CA LEU A 36 -1.64 1.98 4.38
C LEU A 36 -1.74 3.32 5.12
N ALA A 37 -2.94 3.84 5.32
CA ALA A 37 -3.17 5.10 6.02
C ALA A 37 -2.58 5.09 7.44
N LYS A 38 -2.80 3.99 8.18
CA LYS A 38 -2.22 3.82 9.52
C LYS A 38 -0.69 3.77 9.49
N SER A 39 -0.12 3.12 8.48
CA SER A 39 1.33 2.97 8.34
C SER A 39 2.02 4.28 7.94
N LEU A 40 1.32 5.11 7.17
CA LEU A 40 1.79 6.42 6.71
C LEU A 40 1.43 7.57 7.67
N ASP A 41 0.74 7.26 8.79
CA ASP A 41 0.24 8.22 9.77
C ASP A 41 -0.68 9.29 9.15
N VAL A 42 -1.57 8.85 8.25
CA VAL A 42 -2.58 9.70 7.60
C VAL A 42 -3.87 9.64 8.41
N ASP A 43 -4.30 10.77 8.94
CA ASP A 43 -5.51 10.87 9.76
C ASP A 43 -6.80 10.70 8.95
N GLU A 44 -7.89 10.31 9.63
CA GLU A 44 -9.18 10.05 8.97
C GLU A 44 -9.79 11.27 8.27
N ALA A 45 -9.49 12.50 8.72
CA ALA A 45 -10.02 13.70 8.07
C ALA A 45 -9.34 13.89 6.72
N THR A 46 -8.01 13.74 6.68
CA THR A 46 -7.22 13.76 5.44
C THR A 46 -7.62 12.63 4.48
N GLN A 47 -7.85 11.41 4.99
CA GLN A 47 -8.33 10.30 4.17
C GLN A 47 -9.67 10.62 3.48
N LYS A 48 -10.64 11.17 4.24
CA LYS A 48 -11.94 11.58 3.69
C LYS A 48 -11.83 12.71 2.69
N GLU A 49 -10.95 13.68 2.94
CA GLU A 49 -10.69 14.78 2.03
C GLU A 49 -10.16 14.27 0.68
N ILE A 50 -9.17 13.37 0.71
CA ILE A 50 -8.62 12.72 -0.50
C ILE A 50 -9.68 11.93 -1.25
N ILE A 51 -10.43 11.06 -0.56
CA ILE A 51 -11.48 10.25 -1.21
C ILE A 51 -12.57 11.13 -1.82
N ASN A 52 -13.01 12.18 -1.13
CA ASN A 52 -14.04 13.10 -1.64
C ASN A 52 -13.53 13.93 -2.83
N SER A 53 -12.25 14.33 -2.80
CA SER A 53 -11.61 15.05 -3.90
C SER A 53 -11.60 14.22 -5.19
N LEU A 54 -11.28 12.93 -5.07
CA LEU A 54 -11.23 11.99 -6.20
C LEU A 54 -12.63 11.58 -6.69
N LYS A 55 -13.63 11.50 -5.82
CA LYS A 55 -15.03 11.17 -6.17
C LYS A 55 -15.84 12.31 -6.82
N GLY A 56 -15.23 13.47 -7.07
CA GLY A 56 -15.81 14.48 -7.96
C GLY A 56 -16.45 15.70 -7.31
N ASP A 57 -16.02 16.14 -6.12
CA ASP A 57 -16.42 17.47 -5.60
C ASP A 57 -15.69 18.64 -6.32
N GLY A 58 -14.90 18.35 -7.35
CA GLY A 58 -14.22 19.36 -8.18
C GLY A 58 -13.05 20.08 -7.46
N SER A 59 -12.70 19.64 -6.25
CA SER A 59 -11.50 20.05 -5.54
C SER A 59 -10.33 19.20 -5.98
N ASN A 60 -9.36 19.79 -6.69
CA ASN A 60 -8.08 19.13 -6.88
C ASN A 60 -7.32 19.16 -5.55
N TYR A 61 -7.05 17.99 -4.97
CA TYR A 61 -6.13 17.89 -3.85
C TYR A 61 -4.73 18.31 -4.36
N SER A 62 -4.21 19.44 -3.86
CA SER A 62 -2.93 19.97 -4.33
C SER A 62 -1.80 19.51 -3.42
N PHE A 63 -0.72 19.04 -4.03
CA PHE A 63 0.50 18.69 -3.31
C PHE A 63 1.60 19.72 -3.57
N ASP A 64 2.44 19.94 -2.55
CA ASP A 64 3.71 20.61 -2.73
C ASP A 64 4.74 19.58 -3.23
N TYR A 65 4.94 19.53 -4.55
CA TYR A 65 5.82 18.55 -5.19
C TYR A 65 7.27 18.62 -4.70
N ASP A 66 7.77 19.80 -4.32
CA ASP A 66 9.13 19.96 -3.76
C ASP A 66 9.28 19.26 -2.39
N LEU A 67 8.16 19.09 -1.68
CA LEU A 67 8.10 18.33 -0.43
C LEU A 67 7.84 16.84 -0.71
N VAL A 68 7.01 16.48 -1.68
CA VAL A 68 6.69 15.08 -2.03
C VAL A 68 7.90 14.29 -2.54
N GLU A 69 8.81 14.94 -3.29
CA GLU A 69 9.99 14.28 -3.85
C GLU A 69 10.97 13.76 -2.78
N LYS A 70 10.88 14.23 -1.53
CA LYS A 70 11.79 13.79 -0.46
C LYS A 70 11.32 12.48 0.15
N PRO A 71 12.07 11.37 0.00
CA PRO A 71 11.70 10.09 0.59
C PRO A 71 11.52 10.20 2.10
N GLY A 72 10.41 9.68 2.60
CA GLY A 72 10.08 9.59 4.01
C GLY A 72 10.68 8.33 4.63
N LEU A 73 10.85 8.34 5.95
CA LEU A 73 11.11 7.11 6.69
C LEU A 73 9.81 6.28 6.78
N GLY A 74 9.87 4.98 6.49
CA GLY A 74 8.78 4.04 6.79
C GLY A 74 7.98 3.54 5.58
N GLU A 75 8.29 4.01 4.37
CA GLU A 75 7.64 3.58 3.12
C GLU A 75 7.71 2.06 2.91
N ALA A 76 8.91 1.49 2.98
CA ALA A 76 9.09 0.03 2.92
C ALA A 76 8.29 -0.73 3.99
N SER A 77 8.13 -0.14 5.19
CA SER A 77 7.31 -0.74 6.26
C SER A 77 5.82 -0.60 6.00
N ALA A 78 5.40 0.49 5.35
CA ALA A 78 4.02 0.70 4.93
C ALA A 78 3.64 -0.26 3.81
N TYR A 79 4.50 -0.43 2.80
CA TYR A 79 4.34 -1.46 1.78
C TYR A 79 4.29 -2.87 2.38
N GLN A 80 5.21 -3.21 3.29
CA GLN A 80 5.18 -4.50 3.98
C GLN A 80 3.84 -4.73 4.70
N SER A 81 3.30 -3.69 5.35
CA SER A 81 2.04 -3.81 6.09
C SER A 81 0.85 -4.00 5.13
N ALA A 82 0.82 -3.25 4.03
CA ALA A 82 -0.19 -3.39 2.97
C ALA A 82 -0.14 -4.80 2.35
N LEU A 83 1.05 -5.30 2.02
CA LEU A 83 1.25 -6.64 1.47
C LEU A 83 0.80 -7.74 2.44
N ILE A 84 1.08 -7.60 3.74
CA ILE A 84 0.58 -8.54 4.75
C ILE A 84 -0.95 -8.50 4.80
N GLY A 85 -1.56 -7.31 4.71
CA GLY A 85 -3.01 -7.13 4.68
C GLY A 85 -3.66 -7.87 3.52
N ALA A 86 -3.11 -7.73 2.31
CA ALA A 86 -3.59 -8.44 1.12
C ALA A 86 -3.36 -9.97 1.21
N LEU A 87 -2.27 -10.41 1.86
CA LEU A 87 -1.99 -11.84 2.05
C LEU A 87 -2.89 -12.51 3.10
N ASP A 88 -3.42 -11.74 4.05
CA ASP A 88 -4.38 -12.22 5.04
C ASP A 88 -5.68 -12.68 4.36
N ASP A 89 -6.05 -11.98 3.29
CA ASP A 89 -7.22 -12.29 2.47
C ASP A 89 -7.04 -13.61 1.69
N GLU A 90 -8.15 -14.34 1.46
CA GLU A 90 -8.07 -15.69 0.89
C GLU A 90 -7.57 -15.73 -0.56
N VAL A 91 -7.82 -14.65 -1.29
CA VAL A 91 -7.52 -14.46 -2.71
C VAL A 91 -7.11 -13.01 -2.90
N ILE A 92 -5.94 -12.77 -3.49
CA ILE A 92 -5.54 -11.43 -3.95
C ILE A 92 -6.12 -11.22 -5.35
N THR A 93 -6.99 -10.23 -5.48
CA THR A 93 -7.65 -9.79 -6.70
C THR A 93 -6.72 -8.94 -7.59
N GLU A 94 -7.08 -8.77 -8.86
CA GLU A 94 -6.26 -7.97 -9.80
C GLU A 94 -6.15 -6.49 -9.39
N ASP A 95 -7.18 -5.97 -8.72
CA ASP A 95 -7.21 -4.58 -8.26
C ASP A 95 -6.24 -4.37 -7.07
N GLU A 96 -6.24 -5.30 -6.11
CA GLU A 96 -5.28 -5.29 -5.00
C GLU A 96 -3.83 -5.42 -5.48
N TRP A 97 -3.62 -6.21 -6.54
CA TRP A 97 -2.33 -6.29 -7.22
C TRP A 97 -1.91 -4.94 -7.80
N ALA A 98 -2.83 -4.23 -8.46
CA ALA A 98 -2.55 -2.90 -9.00
C ALA A 98 -2.18 -1.91 -7.88
N LEU A 99 -2.86 -1.97 -6.73
CA LEU A 99 -2.52 -1.15 -5.56
C LEU A 99 -1.10 -1.44 -5.05
N LEU A 100 -0.73 -2.71 -4.90
CA LEU A 100 0.60 -3.09 -4.43
C LEU A 100 1.71 -2.72 -5.43
N ASP A 101 1.46 -2.87 -6.73
CA ASP A 101 2.45 -2.52 -7.76
C ASP A 101 2.71 -1.02 -7.80
N ILE A 102 1.66 -0.21 -7.73
CA ILE A 102 1.78 1.25 -7.66
C ILE A 102 2.48 1.69 -6.38
N LEU A 103 2.18 1.07 -5.23
CA LEU A 103 2.91 1.35 -4.00
C LEU A 103 4.41 1.05 -4.13
N ARG A 104 4.75 -0.07 -4.75
CA ARG A 104 6.15 -0.46 -5.00
C ARG A 104 6.86 0.54 -5.89
N GLU A 105 6.22 0.99 -6.96
CA GLU A 105 6.76 1.99 -7.89
C GLU A 105 6.92 3.36 -7.22
N LEU A 106 5.89 3.85 -6.52
CA LEU A 106 5.91 5.17 -5.89
C LEU A 106 6.93 5.30 -4.76
N MET A 107 7.14 4.20 -4.03
CA MET A 107 8.10 4.12 -2.92
C MET A 107 9.53 3.80 -3.38
N ASP A 108 9.74 3.63 -4.69
CA ASP A 108 11.03 3.27 -5.31
C ASP A 108 11.69 2.06 -4.62
N ILE A 109 10.87 1.06 -4.25
CA ILE A 109 11.33 -0.12 -3.52
C ILE A 109 12.23 -0.93 -4.44
N GLN A 110 13.52 -0.94 -4.12
CA GLN A 110 14.49 -1.64 -4.92
C GLN A 110 14.26 -3.16 -4.85
N PRO A 111 14.63 -3.95 -5.88
CA PRO A 111 14.42 -5.40 -5.89
C PRO A 111 15.02 -6.11 -4.67
N ASN A 112 16.17 -5.63 -4.16
CA ASN A 112 16.78 -6.17 -2.94
C ASN A 112 15.97 -5.85 -1.68
N GLU A 113 15.39 -4.64 -1.58
CA GLU A 113 14.51 -4.26 -0.48
C GLU A 113 13.22 -5.06 -0.52
N HIS A 114 12.64 -5.24 -1.72
CA HIS A 114 11.50 -6.12 -1.94
C HIS A 114 11.80 -7.54 -1.45
N SER A 115 12.91 -8.15 -1.89
CA SER A 115 13.33 -9.47 -1.41
C SER A 115 13.54 -9.52 0.11
N MET A 116 14.04 -8.46 0.74
CA MET A 116 14.16 -8.41 2.20
C MET A 116 12.79 -8.38 2.90
N ILE A 117 11.83 -7.64 2.37
CA ILE A 117 10.45 -7.58 2.85
C ILE A 117 9.80 -8.96 2.74
N GLU A 118 9.96 -9.63 1.60
CA GLU A 118 9.48 -11.01 1.39
C GLU A 118 10.05 -11.98 2.42
N GLN A 119 11.37 -11.95 2.65
CA GLN A 119 12.02 -12.81 3.64
C GLN A 119 11.55 -12.50 5.06
N SER A 120 11.27 -11.23 5.36
CA SER A 120 10.70 -10.82 6.65
C SER A 120 9.29 -11.39 6.86
N ILE A 121 8.44 -11.30 5.82
CA ILE A 121 7.09 -11.87 5.83
C ILE A 121 7.14 -13.39 5.98
N ARG A 122 7.95 -14.07 5.17
CA ARG A 122 8.21 -15.53 5.28
C ARG A 122 8.70 -15.92 6.67
N SER A 123 9.65 -15.15 7.18
CA SER A 123 10.09 -15.04 8.57
C SER A 123 8.96 -15.20 9.59
N ARG A 124 8.06 -14.23 9.50
CA ARG A 124 6.93 -14.05 10.40
C ARG A 124 5.93 -15.20 10.30
N ILE A 125 5.59 -15.64 9.10
CA ILE A 125 4.66 -16.75 8.85
C ILE A 125 5.19 -18.05 9.48
N MET A 126 6.46 -18.37 9.21
CA MET A 126 7.09 -19.58 9.75
C MET A 126 7.15 -19.58 11.29
N ASN A 127 7.37 -18.41 11.90
CA ASN A 127 7.45 -18.28 13.36
C ASN A 127 6.07 -18.31 14.03
N LEU A 128 5.02 -17.81 13.38
CA LEU A 128 3.66 -17.81 13.91
C LEU A 128 3.03 -19.21 13.91
N GLY A 129 3.59 -20.17 13.14
CA GLY A 129 3.01 -21.50 12.99
C GLY A 129 1.64 -21.48 12.31
N GLU A 130 1.24 -20.32 11.75
CA GLU A 130 -0.05 -20.09 11.14
C GLU A 130 0.03 -20.28 9.63
N ASN A 131 -0.88 -21.13 9.15
CA ASN A 131 -1.34 -21.28 7.77
C ASN A 131 -0.27 -21.57 6.69
N GLU A 132 -0.10 -22.86 6.38
CA GLU A 132 0.45 -23.32 5.08
C GLU A 132 -0.19 -22.57 3.90
N ASN A 133 -1.47 -22.19 4.04
CA ASN A 133 -2.21 -21.40 3.05
C ASN A 133 -1.60 -20.01 2.82
N LEU A 134 -1.16 -19.31 3.86
CA LEU A 134 -0.62 -17.95 3.73
C LEU A 134 0.80 -17.97 3.14
N MET A 135 1.57 -19.02 3.44
CA MET A 135 2.84 -19.30 2.75
C MET A 135 2.63 -19.59 1.26
N ASN A 136 1.61 -20.38 0.91
CA ASN A 136 1.26 -20.66 -0.49
C ASN A 136 0.80 -19.40 -1.25
N ARG A 137 0.05 -18.50 -0.60
CA ARG A 137 -0.34 -17.20 -1.17
C ARG A 137 0.87 -16.31 -1.42
N LEU A 138 1.81 -16.25 -0.47
CA LEU A 138 3.08 -15.55 -0.66
C LEU A 138 3.84 -16.14 -1.85
N ASP A 139 3.99 -17.46 -1.95
CA ASP A 139 4.69 -18.09 -3.08
C ASP A 139 3.98 -17.83 -4.43
N LEU A 140 2.63 -17.80 -4.46
CA LEU A 140 1.87 -17.40 -5.65
C LEU A 140 2.14 -15.94 -6.03
N PHE A 141 2.18 -15.05 -5.04
CA PHE A 141 2.54 -13.64 -5.24
C PHE A 141 3.92 -13.51 -5.87
N LEU A 142 4.92 -14.19 -5.30
CA LEU A 142 6.29 -14.19 -5.83
C LEU A 142 6.39 -14.76 -7.25
N SER A 143 5.58 -15.77 -7.57
CA SER A 143 5.60 -16.40 -8.90
C SER A 143 5.04 -15.51 -10.02
N ARG A 144 4.20 -14.53 -9.68
CA ARG A 144 3.54 -13.63 -10.63
C ARG A 144 4.28 -12.29 -10.79
N GLY A 145 5.16 -11.95 -9.84
CA GLY A 145 5.99 -10.73 -9.84
C GLY A 145 7.39 -10.87 -10.48
N LEU A 146 7.71 -12.04 -11.07
CA LEU A 146 8.91 -12.35 -11.87
C LEU A 146 8.56 -12.43 -13.37
#